data_AF-A0A7S7M5E1-F1
#
_entry.id   AF-A0A7S7M5E1-F1
#
_cell.length_a   1.000
_cell.length_b   1.000
_cell.length_c   1.000
_cell.angle_alpha   90.00
_cell.angle_beta   90.00
_cell.angle_gamma   90.00
#
_symmetry.space_group_name_H-M   'P 1'
#
loop_
_entity.id
_entity.type
_entity.pdbx_description
1 polymer ?
#
loop_
_entity_poly.entity_id
_entity_poly.type
_entity_poly.pdbx_seq_one_letter_code
_entity_poly.pdbx_strand_id
1 'polypeptide(L)'
;MSNNPFEKTIEKSLENINKVQRIKSKFKAFLNQASEALNKSLTGTAELFITLDVGQEKLTSNPGLFAVLLTGSLNKEENRGYIFISNELKAELIASWVIIEDNDEISLTINKVQESYNADDAGMIQAINDILSQKSIMEKALQLKKGMPSF
;
A
#
# COMPACT_ATOMS: atom_id res chain seq x y z
N MET A 1 15.97 -18.38 -35.58
CA MET A 1 15.53 -17.56 -34.43
C MET A 1 14.90 -16.30 -35.00
N SER A 2 13.66 -16.02 -34.63
CA SER A 2 12.96 -14.80 -35.06
C SER A 2 13.70 -13.57 -34.52
N ASN A 3 14.12 -12.67 -35.40
CA ASN A 3 14.74 -11.39 -35.05
C ASN A 3 13.70 -10.25 -35.13
N ASN A 4 12.45 -10.55 -34.77
CA ASN A 4 11.38 -9.56 -34.83
C ASN A 4 11.54 -8.55 -33.67
N PRO A 5 11.78 -7.25 -33.95
CA PRO A 5 11.91 -6.23 -32.91
C PRO A 5 10.64 -6.04 -32.07
N PHE A 6 9.45 -6.38 -32.62
CA PHE A 6 8.19 -6.35 -31.87
C PHE A 6 8.08 -7.51 -30.88
N GLU A 7 8.61 -8.69 -31.22
CA GLU A 7 8.61 -9.87 -30.34
C GLU A 7 9.45 -9.62 -29.09
N LYS A 8 10.67 -9.09 -29.25
CA LYS A 8 11.53 -8.65 -28.12
C LYS A 8 10.88 -7.58 -27.26
N THR A 9 10.11 -6.68 -27.86
CA THR A 9 9.38 -5.62 -27.13
C THR A 9 8.24 -6.20 -26.31
N ILE A 10 7.50 -7.18 -26.87
CA ILE A 10 6.43 -7.91 -26.17
C ILE A 10 7.00 -8.73 -25.01
N GLU A 11 8.08 -9.49 -25.23
CA GLU A 11 8.74 -10.28 -24.18
C GLU A 11 9.21 -9.41 -23.01
N LYS A 12 9.91 -8.31 -23.30
CA LYS A 12 10.36 -7.35 -22.28
C LYS A 12 9.19 -6.71 -21.51
N SER A 13 8.08 -6.41 -22.20
CA SER A 13 6.88 -5.87 -21.56
C SER A 13 6.22 -6.88 -20.63
N LEU A 14 6.15 -8.16 -21.03
CA LEU A 14 5.60 -9.24 -20.21
C LEU A 14 6.48 -9.53 -18.98
N GLU A 15 7.80 -9.50 -19.14
CA GLU A 15 8.75 -9.62 -18.02
C GLU A 15 8.56 -8.48 -17.01
N ASN A 16 8.41 -7.24 -17.48
CA ASN A 16 8.15 -6.08 -16.61
C ASN A 16 6.81 -6.18 -15.87
N ILE A 17 5.73 -6.60 -16.53
CA ILE A 17 4.42 -6.83 -15.88
C ILE A 17 4.56 -7.87 -14.76
N ASN A 18 5.22 -9.00 -15.04
CA ASN A 18 5.44 -10.05 -14.05
C ASN A 18 6.28 -9.55 -12.86
N LYS A 19 7.26 -8.69 -13.11
CA LYS A 19 8.11 -8.05 -12.10
C LYS A 19 7.29 -7.13 -11.18
N VAL A 20 6.52 -6.20 -11.75
CA VAL A 20 5.68 -5.25 -11.00
C VAL A 20 4.67 -5.99 -10.11
N GLN A 21 3.99 -7.00 -10.66
CA GLN A 21 3.02 -7.81 -9.91
C GLN A 21 3.67 -8.57 -8.74
N ARG A 22 4.91 -9.07 -8.94
CA ARG A 22 5.67 -9.75 -7.88
C ARG A 22 6.03 -8.80 -6.74
N ILE A 23 6.55 -7.61 -7.06
CA ILE A 23 6.91 -6.59 -6.06
C ILE A 23 5.66 -6.17 -5.27
N LYS A 24 4.57 -5.88 -5.95
CA LYS A 24 3.28 -5.52 -5.32
C LYS A 24 2.77 -6.61 -4.39
N SER A 25 2.84 -7.87 -4.81
CA SER A 25 2.38 -9.01 -4.01
C SER A 25 3.23 -9.19 -2.75
N LYS A 26 4.56 -9.08 -2.86
CA LYS A 26 5.46 -9.09 -1.69
C LYS A 26 5.16 -7.94 -0.74
N PHE A 27 5.00 -6.72 -1.28
CA PHE A 27 4.75 -5.55 -0.45
C PHE A 27 3.42 -5.67 0.31
N LYS A 28 2.36 -6.18 -0.33
CA LYS A 28 1.10 -6.55 0.34
C LYS A 28 1.30 -7.54 1.48
N ALA A 29 2.13 -8.56 1.28
CA ALA A 29 2.40 -9.56 2.32
C ALA A 29 3.07 -8.93 3.56
N PHE A 30 4.02 -8.02 3.38
CA PHE A 30 4.63 -7.32 4.50
C PHE A 30 3.66 -6.36 5.20
N LEU A 31 2.79 -5.66 4.46
CA LEU A 31 1.74 -4.82 5.06
C LEU A 31 0.73 -5.65 5.89
N ASN A 32 0.42 -6.88 5.46
CA ASN A 32 -0.39 -7.80 6.24
C ASN A 32 0.31 -8.19 7.55
N GLN A 33 1.60 -8.52 7.50
CA GLN A 33 2.39 -8.81 8.70
C GLN A 33 2.44 -7.59 9.65
N ALA A 34 2.58 -6.39 9.10
CA ALA A 34 2.52 -5.15 9.87
C ALA A 34 1.16 -4.95 10.54
N SER A 35 0.08 -5.30 9.84
CA SER A 35 -1.29 -5.27 10.39
C SER A 35 -1.41 -6.23 11.58
N GLU A 36 -0.93 -7.46 11.45
CA GLU A 36 -0.93 -8.43 12.56
C GLU A 36 -0.12 -7.92 13.76
N ALA A 37 1.07 -7.35 13.51
CA ALA A 37 1.91 -6.80 14.56
C ALA A 37 1.22 -5.65 15.29
N LEU A 38 0.62 -4.70 14.56
CA LEU A 38 -0.15 -3.61 15.15
C LEU A 38 -1.33 -4.11 15.98
N ASN A 39 -2.06 -5.11 15.49
CA ASN A 39 -3.19 -5.68 16.22
C ASN A 39 -2.77 -6.37 17.52
N LYS A 40 -1.58 -6.97 17.56
CA LYS A 40 -1.01 -7.58 18.77
C LYS A 40 -0.46 -6.54 19.74
N SER A 41 0.12 -5.46 19.23
CA SER A 41 0.80 -4.43 20.04
C SER A 41 -0.13 -3.34 20.57
N LEU A 42 -1.21 -3.01 19.85
CA LEU A 42 -2.14 -1.94 20.22
C LEU A 42 -3.37 -2.48 20.94
N THR A 43 -3.73 -1.85 22.05
CA THR A 43 -4.95 -2.15 22.80
C THR A 43 -6.19 -1.53 22.13
N GLY A 44 -7.24 -2.31 21.95
CA GLY A 44 -8.56 -1.86 21.49
C GLY A 44 -9.34 -3.00 20.84
N THR A 45 -10.61 -2.76 20.53
CA THR A 45 -11.55 -3.81 20.11
C THR A 45 -11.61 -4.00 18.59
N ALA A 46 -11.33 -2.95 17.82
CA ALA A 46 -11.39 -3.02 16.36
C ALA A 46 -10.15 -3.70 15.78
N GLU A 47 -10.28 -4.34 14.62
CA GLU A 47 -9.14 -4.91 13.90
C GLU A 47 -8.59 -3.90 12.89
N LEU A 48 -7.26 -3.71 12.89
CA LEU A 48 -6.58 -2.80 11.98
C LEU A 48 -6.04 -3.54 10.76
N PHE A 49 -6.12 -2.87 9.61
CA PHE A 49 -5.63 -3.39 8.34
C PHE A 49 -4.87 -2.30 7.61
N ILE A 50 -3.62 -2.58 7.27
CA ILE A 50 -2.80 -1.76 6.39
C ILE A 50 -2.76 -2.44 5.02
N THR A 51 -3.27 -1.76 4.00
CA THR A 51 -3.42 -2.35 2.67
C THR A 51 -3.11 -1.35 1.56
N LEU A 52 -2.77 -1.87 0.38
CA LEU A 52 -2.62 -1.06 -0.84
C LEU A 52 -3.96 -0.68 -1.47
N ASP A 53 -5.04 -1.35 -1.07
CA ASP A 53 -6.39 -1.20 -1.60
C ASP A 53 -7.40 -1.53 -0.49
N VAL A 54 -8.49 -0.77 -0.44
CA VAL A 54 -9.61 -1.02 0.46
C VAL A 54 -10.55 -1.99 -0.29
N GLY A 55 -10.27 -3.30 -0.20
CA GLY A 55 -10.96 -4.32 -0.98
C GLY A 55 -12.49 -4.30 -0.88
N GLN A 56 -13.15 -4.85 -1.91
CA GLN A 56 -14.62 -4.85 -2.08
C GLN A 56 -15.44 -5.47 -0.94
N GLU A 57 -14.84 -6.31 -0.11
CA GLU A 57 -15.57 -7.02 0.95
C GLU A 57 -15.88 -6.15 2.19
N LYS A 58 -15.15 -5.06 2.41
CA LYS A 58 -15.45 -4.08 3.48
C LYS A 58 -16.22 -2.85 2.98
N LEU A 59 -16.55 -2.83 1.69
CA LEU A 59 -17.12 -1.67 0.99
C LEU A 59 -18.65 -1.52 1.14
N THR A 60 -19.33 -2.38 1.89
CA THR A 60 -20.81 -2.36 2.01
C THR A 60 -21.36 -1.41 3.09
N SER A 61 -20.51 -0.85 3.95
CA SER A 61 -20.97 -0.10 5.14
C SER A 61 -20.78 1.42 5.07
N ASN A 62 -20.07 2.01 4.09
CA ASN A 62 -19.95 3.48 4.03
C ASN A 62 -19.69 4.08 2.61
N PRO A 63 -20.73 4.58 1.92
CA PRO A 63 -20.64 5.11 0.56
C PRO A 63 -19.84 6.42 0.40
N GLY A 64 -19.57 7.16 1.48
CA GLY A 64 -18.84 8.43 1.40
C GLY A 64 -17.33 8.26 1.14
N LEU A 65 -16.76 7.16 1.64
CA LEU A 65 -15.35 6.79 1.42
C LEU A 65 -15.09 6.31 -0.02
N PHE A 66 -16.13 5.82 -0.71
CA PHE A 66 -16.11 5.34 -2.10
C PHE A 66 -15.67 6.41 -3.10
N ALA A 67 -16.13 7.66 -2.95
CA ALA A 67 -15.92 8.71 -3.95
C ALA A 67 -14.47 9.23 -4.01
N VAL A 68 -13.80 9.32 -2.85
CA VAL A 68 -12.39 9.76 -2.76
C VAL A 68 -11.43 8.65 -3.20
N LEU A 69 -11.79 7.38 -2.94
CA LEU A 69 -10.99 6.22 -3.37
C LEU A 69 -11.12 5.92 -4.85
N LEU A 70 -12.31 6.07 -5.45
CA LEU A 70 -12.51 5.90 -6.89
C LEU A 70 -11.77 6.95 -7.72
N THR A 71 -11.66 8.18 -7.22
CA THR A 71 -10.84 9.20 -7.87
C THR A 71 -9.35 8.88 -7.81
N GLY A 72 -8.88 8.16 -6.78
CA GLY A 72 -7.49 7.66 -6.68
C GLY A 72 -7.20 6.38 -7.48
N SER A 73 -8.16 5.44 -7.53
CA SER A 73 -8.04 4.15 -8.25
C SER A 73 -8.24 4.27 -9.77
N LEU A 74 -8.59 5.47 -10.27
CA LEU A 74 -8.60 5.78 -11.71
C LEU A 74 -7.20 6.03 -12.31
N ASN A 75 -6.13 6.05 -11.52
CA ASN A 75 -4.77 5.93 -12.05
C ASN A 75 -4.47 4.46 -12.36
N LYS A 76 -4.80 4.05 -13.58
CA LYS A 76 -4.58 2.71 -14.18
C LYS A 76 -3.11 2.28 -14.33
N GLU A 77 -2.17 2.98 -13.70
CA GLU A 77 -0.76 2.62 -13.79
C GLU A 77 -0.44 1.56 -12.74
N GLU A 78 -0.13 0.34 -13.18
CA GLU A 78 0.15 -0.81 -12.29
C GLU A 78 1.29 -0.55 -11.30
N ASN A 79 2.18 0.39 -11.64
CA ASN A 79 3.36 0.74 -10.87
C ASN A 79 3.11 1.76 -9.76
N ARG A 80 1.92 2.33 -9.58
CA ARG A 80 1.66 3.32 -8.52
C ARG A 80 0.40 3.03 -7.73
N GLY A 81 0.32 3.56 -6.52
CA GLY A 81 -0.87 3.43 -5.72
C GLY A 81 -0.80 4.14 -4.38
N TYR A 82 -1.68 3.71 -3.49
CA TYR A 82 -1.88 4.32 -2.18
C TYR A 82 -1.80 3.26 -1.09
N ILE A 83 -1.49 3.68 0.14
CA ILE A 83 -1.47 2.84 1.33
C ILE A 83 -2.46 3.42 2.32
N PHE A 84 -3.34 2.58 2.81
CA PHE A 84 -4.38 2.93 3.76
C PHE A 84 -4.17 2.19 5.07
N ILE A 85 -4.59 2.82 6.18
CA ILE A 85 -4.89 2.14 7.44
C ILE A 85 -6.40 2.18 7.65
N SER A 86 -6.99 1.05 8.04
CA SER A 86 -8.44 0.90 8.14
C SER A 86 -8.85 -0.04 9.27
N ASN A 87 -10.12 0.06 9.67
CA ASN A 87 -10.85 -0.94 10.47
C ASN A 87 -12.20 -1.24 9.80
N GLU A 88 -13.12 -1.93 10.48
CA GLU A 88 -14.45 -2.22 9.93
C GLU A 88 -15.35 -1.00 9.69
N LEU A 89 -15.00 0.19 10.20
CA LEU A 89 -15.83 1.41 10.13
C LEU A 89 -15.24 2.51 9.24
N LYS A 90 -13.91 2.63 9.18
CA LYS A 90 -13.21 3.78 8.57
C LYS A 90 -11.91 3.36 7.92
N ALA A 91 -11.54 4.06 6.85
CA ALA A 91 -10.24 3.99 6.19
C ALA A 91 -9.60 5.37 6.11
N GLU A 92 -8.28 5.42 6.28
CA GLU A 92 -7.46 6.63 6.26
C GLU A 92 -6.28 6.42 5.30
N LEU A 93 -6.09 7.34 4.37
CA LEU A 93 -4.89 7.38 3.53
C LEU A 93 -3.69 7.79 4.39
N ILE A 94 -2.60 7.03 4.30
CA ILE A 94 -1.38 7.28 5.08
C ILE A 94 -0.12 7.46 4.23
N ALA A 95 -0.08 6.88 3.02
CA ALA A 95 1.03 7.08 2.09
C ALA A 95 0.60 6.84 0.63
N SER A 96 1.41 7.29 -0.32
CA SER A 96 1.38 6.82 -1.71
C SER A 96 2.67 6.09 -2.04
N TRP A 97 2.64 5.21 -3.04
CA TRP A 97 3.80 4.45 -3.48
C TRP A 97 3.92 4.43 -5.01
N VAL A 98 5.14 4.25 -5.51
CA VAL A 98 5.45 4.00 -6.91
C VAL A 98 6.61 3.00 -7.03
N ILE A 99 6.51 2.03 -7.93
CA ILE A 99 7.58 1.11 -8.31
C ILE A 99 8.40 1.78 -9.42
N ILE A 100 9.70 1.91 -9.19
CA ILE A 100 10.67 2.41 -10.16
C ILE A 100 11.29 1.18 -10.83
N GLU A 101 10.78 0.85 -12.02
CA GLU A 101 11.11 -0.41 -12.72
C GLU A 101 12.60 -0.56 -13.06
N ASP A 102 13.26 0.57 -13.37
CA ASP A 102 14.65 0.63 -13.82
C ASP A 102 15.65 0.24 -12.72
N ASN A 103 15.30 0.51 -11.44
CA ASN A 103 16.22 0.36 -10.31
C ASN A 103 15.77 -0.66 -9.26
N ASP A 104 14.66 -1.38 -9.48
CA ASP A 104 14.11 -2.30 -8.47
C ASP A 104 13.81 -1.59 -7.14
N GLU A 105 13.16 -0.42 -7.20
CA GLU A 105 12.85 0.37 -6.01
C GLU A 105 11.34 0.58 -5.83
N ILE A 106 10.91 0.72 -4.58
CA ILE A 106 9.62 1.28 -4.19
C ILE A 106 9.90 2.65 -3.60
N SER A 107 9.35 3.70 -4.21
CA SER A 107 9.34 5.03 -3.62
C SER A 107 8.03 5.27 -2.88
N LEU A 108 8.12 5.71 -1.63
CA LEU A 108 6.99 6.10 -0.81
C LEU A 108 6.94 7.61 -0.66
N THR A 109 5.72 8.15 -0.64
CA THR A 109 5.48 9.52 -0.21
C THR A 109 4.62 9.53 1.04
N ILE A 110 5.16 10.06 2.13
CA ILE A 110 4.52 10.14 3.45
C ILE A 110 4.59 11.59 3.91
N ASN A 111 3.45 12.22 4.22
CA ASN A 111 3.39 13.63 4.65
C ASN A 111 4.17 14.61 3.75
N LYS A 112 4.16 14.40 2.42
CA LYS A 112 4.90 15.16 1.39
C LYS A 112 6.42 14.92 1.34
N VAL A 113 6.96 14.06 2.19
CA VAL A 113 8.34 13.58 2.09
C VAL A 113 8.35 12.35 1.21
N GLN A 114 9.24 12.32 0.21
CA GLN A 114 9.40 11.19 -0.69
C GLN A 114 10.74 10.52 -0.46
N GLU A 115 10.72 9.21 -0.25
CA GLU A 115 11.90 8.36 -0.06
C GLU A 115 11.81 7.12 -0.95
N SER A 116 12.96 6.53 -1.27
CA SER A 116 13.06 5.32 -2.10
C SER A 116 13.73 4.19 -1.31
N TYR A 117 13.22 2.98 -1.54
CA TYR A 117 13.67 1.77 -0.89
C TYR A 117 13.87 0.68 -1.92
N ASN A 118 14.86 -0.19 -1.71
CA ASN A 118 15.02 -1.38 -2.56
C ASN A 118 13.77 -2.27 -2.48
N ALA A 119 13.39 -2.88 -3.59
CA ALA A 119 12.29 -3.83 -3.70
C ALA A 119 12.69 -5.26 -3.25
N ASP A 120 13.64 -5.35 -2.32
CA ASP A 120 13.99 -6.56 -1.58
C ASP A 120 13.29 -6.56 -0.20
N ASP A 121 13.45 -7.68 0.53
CA ASP A 121 12.76 -7.87 1.80
C ASP A 121 13.22 -6.85 2.86
N ALA A 122 14.51 -6.45 2.86
CA ALA A 122 15.04 -5.49 3.82
C ALA A 122 14.52 -4.07 3.55
N GLY A 123 14.51 -3.65 2.29
CA GLY A 123 13.97 -2.35 1.87
C GLY A 123 12.46 -2.26 2.09
N MET A 124 11.70 -3.33 1.84
CA MET A 124 10.26 -3.35 2.15
C MET A 124 9.98 -3.24 3.65
N ILE A 125 10.77 -3.91 4.49
CA ILE A 125 10.65 -3.78 5.95
C ILE A 125 10.96 -2.36 6.39
N GLN A 126 12.03 -1.76 5.84
CA GLN A 126 12.40 -0.37 6.15
C GLN A 126 11.30 0.61 5.73
N ALA A 127 10.77 0.47 4.53
CA ALA A 127 9.67 1.28 4.02
C ALA A 127 8.45 1.25 4.96
N ILE A 128 8.11 0.08 5.50
CA ILE A 128 7.00 -0.07 6.44
C ILE A 128 7.33 0.51 7.82
N ASN A 129 8.56 0.32 8.30
CA ASN A 129 9.00 0.93 9.55
C ASN A 129 8.90 2.46 9.50
N ASP A 130 9.23 3.06 8.37
CA ASP A 130 9.17 4.51 8.18
C ASP A 130 7.73 5.02 8.13
N ILE A 131 6.79 4.23 7.60
CA ILE A 131 5.34 4.49 7.72
C ILE A 131 4.92 4.45 9.18
N LEU A 132 5.27 3.38 9.91
CA LEU A 132 4.79 3.15 11.28
C LEU A 132 5.47 4.05 12.32
N SER A 133 6.66 4.57 12.03
CA SER A 133 7.37 5.50 12.90
C SER A 133 6.79 6.92 12.85
N GLN A 134 5.98 7.24 11.84
CA GLN A 134 5.30 8.54 11.79
C GLN A 134 4.28 8.64 12.91
N LYS A 135 4.51 9.59 13.82
CA LYS A 135 3.61 9.89 14.93
C LYS A 135 2.15 10.05 14.49
N SER A 136 1.92 10.80 13.42
CA SER A 136 0.57 11.04 12.88
C SER A 136 -0.14 9.76 12.42
N ILE A 137 0.61 8.78 11.90
CA ILE A 137 0.07 7.50 11.44
C ILE A 137 -0.25 6.61 12.64
N MET A 138 0.65 6.56 13.64
CA MET A 138 0.43 5.78 14.86
C MET A 138 -0.76 6.32 15.69
N GLU A 139 -0.92 7.65 15.76
CA GLU A 139 -2.09 8.28 16.39
C GLU A 139 -3.40 7.88 15.72
N LYS A 140 -3.43 7.89 14.36
CA LYS A 140 -4.59 7.37 13.60
C LYS A 140 -4.83 5.89 13.88
N ALA A 141 -3.78 5.06 13.92
CA ALA A 141 -3.90 3.63 14.23
C ALA A 141 -4.54 3.41 15.60
N LEU A 142 -4.09 4.14 16.63
CA LEU A 142 -4.65 4.10 17.98
C LEU A 142 -6.12 4.53 18.02
N GLN A 143 -6.48 5.61 17.31
CA GLN A 143 -7.88 6.07 17.24
C GLN A 143 -8.78 5.02 16.60
N LEU A 144 -8.37 4.49 15.44
CA LEU A 144 -9.09 3.43 14.74
C LEU A 144 -9.20 2.15 15.58
N LYS A 145 -8.14 1.77 16.30
CA LYS A 145 -8.11 0.57 17.16
C LYS A 145 -9.11 0.67 18.31
N LYS A 146 -9.23 1.85 18.91
CA LYS A 146 -10.15 2.12 20.03
C LYS A 146 -11.61 2.29 19.59
N GLY A 147 -11.88 2.42 18.30
CA GLY A 147 -13.23 2.69 17.78
C GLY A 147 -13.77 4.07 18.19
N MET A 148 -12.90 5.00 18.58
CA MET A 148 -13.34 6.35 18.94
C MET A 148 -13.73 7.12 17.67
N PRO A 149 -14.94 7.72 17.60
CA PRO A 149 -15.25 8.65 16.53
C PRO A 149 -14.27 9.83 16.61
N SER A 150 -13.65 10.15 15.47
CA SER A 150 -12.88 11.39 15.31
C SER A 150 -13.92 12.53 15.35
N PHE A 151 -13.91 13.34 16.40
CA PHE A 151 -14.71 14.56 16.50
C PHE A 151 -14.09 15.68 15.64
#